data_AF-A0A1W1DLJ4-F1
#
_entry.id   AF-A0A1W1DLJ4-F1
#
_cell.length_a   1.000
_cell.length_b   1.000
_cell.length_c   1.000
_cell.angle_alpha   90.00
_cell.angle_beta   90.00
_cell.angle_gamma   90.00
#
_symmetry.space_group_name_H-M   'P 1'
#
loop_
_entity.id
_entity.type
_entity.pdbx_description
1 polymer ?
#
loop_
_entity_poly.entity_id
_entity_poly.type
_entity_poly.pdbx_seq_one_letter_code
_entity_poly.pdbx_strand_id
1 'polypeptide(L)'
;MFYEGLHGGVKTDNADVAGQVDLLVGVVPSVNIEWIQKIYRDTSERPYTPEQVTEIILDRMQDYVEFITPQFDNTHINFHRIPLVDTSNPFSGQAVPTPEDSLVVTTVRIDGVDLQAVADKLPAEAMAFLQNDTTLVYKGSFMVDVMDIMLTPIIDQLMTNK
;
A
#
# COMPACT_ATOMS: atom_id res chain seq x y z
N MET A 1 -20.26 5.19 0.59
CA MET A 1 -19.90 4.04 1.45
C MET A 1 -18.39 4.04 1.62
N PHE A 2 -17.82 3.54 2.72
CA PHE A 2 -16.38 3.36 2.88
C PHE A 2 -16.10 1.88 3.20
N TYR A 3 -15.09 1.31 2.56
CA TYR A 3 -14.65 -0.08 2.75
C TYR A 3 -13.13 -0.10 2.91
N GLU A 4 -12.66 -0.85 3.90
CA GLU A 4 -11.25 -1.16 4.11
C GLU A 4 -11.09 -2.66 4.28
N GLY A 5 -10.16 -3.26 3.53
CA GLY A 5 -9.91 -4.68 3.58
C GLY A 5 -9.13 -5.18 2.36
N LEU A 6 -8.97 -6.51 2.28
CA LEU A 6 -8.13 -7.16 1.27
C LEU A 6 -8.82 -7.37 -0.08
N HIS A 7 -10.12 -7.07 -0.22
CA HIS A 7 -10.91 -7.42 -1.41
C HIS A 7 -11.70 -6.23 -2.00
N GLY A 8 -11.22 -5.00 -1.80
CA GLY A 8 -11.89 -3.79 -2.27
C GLY A 8 -11.80 -3.57 -3.78
N GLY A 9 -10.85 -4.24 -4.45
CA GLY A 9 -10.58 -4.11 -5.89
C GLY A 9 -10.65 -5.43 -6.65
N VAL A 10 -11.38 -6.42 -6.12
CA VAL A 10 -11.50 -7.75 -6.75
C VAL A 10 -12.21 -7.66 -8.09
N LYS A 11 -11.65 -8.34 -9.08
CA LYS A 11 -12.27 -8.56 -10.39
C LYS A 11 -12.03 -10.01 -10.82
N THR A 12 -13.11 -10.72 -11.07
CA THR A 12 -13.15 -12.13 -11.50
C THR A 12 -14.22 -12.29 -12.58
N ASP A 13 -14.32 -13.47 -13.18
CA ASP A 13 -15.38 -13.78 -14.15
C ASP A 13 -16.79 -13.67 -13.56
N ASN A 14 -16.94 -13.85 -12.25
CA ASN A 14 -18.24 -13.90 -11.57
C ASN A 14 -18.57 -12.63 -10.78
N ALA A 15 -17.60 -11.74 -10.55
CA ALA A 15 -17.78 -10.52 -9.76
C ALA A 15 -16.76 -9.45 -10.14
N ASP A 16 -17.24 -8.22 -10.35
CA ASP A 16 -16.41 -7.02 -10.58
C ASP A 16 -16.74 -5.99 -9.50
N VAL A 17 -15.96 -5.99 -8.42
CA VAL A 17 -16.07 -5.01 -7.32
C VAL A 17 -15.36 -3.72 -7.68
N ALA A 18 -14.21 -3.83 -8.37
CA ALA A 18 -13.42 -2.68 -8.80
C ALA A 18 -14.23 -1.71 -9.67
N GLY A 19 -15.14 -2.21 -10.52
CA GLY A 19 -16.03 -1.38 -11.33
C GLY A 19 -17.20 -0.72 -10.59
N GLN A 20 -17.36 -0.96 -9.27
CA GLN A 20 -18.49 -0.45 -8.47
C GLN A 20 -18.07 0.69 -7.52
N VAL A 21 -16.82 1.13 -7.58
CA VAL A 21 -16.28 2.16 -6.67
C VAL A 21 -15.86 3.41 -7.45
N ASP A 22 -16.14 4.57 -6.88
CA ASP A 22 -15.73 5.85 -7.46
C ASP A 22 -14.24 6.16 -7.18
N LEU A 23 -13.69 5.59 -6.11
CA LEU A 23 -12.29 5.72 -5.72
C LEU A 23 -11.75 4.40 -5.15
N LEU A 24 -10.70 3.86 -5.76
CA LEU A 24 -10.01 2.66 -5.30
C LEU A 24 -8.56 2.96 -4.94
N VAL A 25 -8.21 2.84 -3.66
CA VAL A 25 -6.86 3.10 -3.13
C VAL A 25 -6.23 1.80 -2.67
N GLY A 26 -5.03 1.51 -3.18
CA GLY A 26 -4.19 0.42 -2.71
C GLY A 26 -3.15 0.93 -1.70
N VAL A 27 -3.10 0.31 -0.52
CA VAL A 27 -2.05 0.56 0.49
C VAL A 27 -1.31 -0.74 0.68
N VAL A 28 -0.07 -0.80 0.18
CA VAL A 28 0.66 -2.07 0.04
C VAL A 28 2.08 -1.93 0.57
N PRO A 29 2.49 -2.70 1.59
CA PRO A 29 3.91 -2.87 1.89
C PRO A 29 4.56 -3.75 0.83
N SER A 30 5.88 -3.62 0.63
CA SER A 30 6.60 -4.63 -0.14
C SER A 30 6.40 -6.01 0.50
N VAL A 31 6.41 -7.06 -0.32
CA VAL A 31 6.16 -8.45 0.11
C VAL A 31 7.02 -8.85 1.31
N ASN A 32 8.30 -8.44 1.33
CA ASN A 32 9.19 -8.72 2.45
C ASN A 32 8.72 -8.04 3.75
N ILE A 33 8.28 -6.77 3.70
CA ILE A 33 7.71 -6.10 4.88
C ILE A 33 6.43 -6.81 5.32
N GLU A 34 5.57 -7.22 4.38
CA GLU A 34 4.32 -7.93 4.70
C GLU A 34 4.60 -9.22 5.47
N TRP A 35 5.58 -10.02 5.03
CA TRP A 35 5.96 -11.27 5.69
C TRP A 35 6.60 -11.03 7.05
N ILE A 36 7.51 -10.05 7.17
CA ILE A 36 8.10 -9.67 8.47
C ILE A 36 6.99 -9.26 9.46
N GLN A 37 6.02 -8.45 9.00
CA GLN A 37 4.86 -8.05 9.81
C GLN A 37 4.00 -9.24 10.22
N LYS A 38 3.77 -10.18 9.30
CA LYS A 38 2.97 -11.37 9.57
C LYS A 38 3.63 -12.27 10.61
N ILE A 39 4.94 -12.52 10.47
CA ILE A 39 5.72 -13.32 11.43
C ILE A 39 5.77 -12.63 12.78
N TYR A 40 6.06 -11.33 12.82
CA TYR A 40 6.10 -10.58 14.07
C TYR A 40 4.75 -10.62 14.81
N ARG A 41 3.64 -10.37 14.11
CA ARG A 41 2.30 -10.39 14.69
C ARG A 41 1.93 -11.77 15.22
N ASP A 42 2.10 -12.81 14.40
CA ASP A 42 1.67 -14.16 14.76
C ASP A 42 2.57 -14.82 15.82
N THR A 43 3.83 -14.40 15.97
CA THR A 43 4.73 -14.91 17.03
C THR A 43 4.65 -14.11 18.33
N SER A 44 4.26 -12.83 18.28
CA SER A 44 4.10 -12.00 19.48
C SER A 44 2.73 -12.13 20.14
N GLU A 45 1.67 -12.36 19.36
CA GLU A 45 0.29 -12.40 19.85
C GLU A 45 -0.28 -13.83 19.93
N ARG A 46 0.36 -14.82 19.29
CA ARG A 46 -0.16 -16.20 19.18
C ARG A 46 0.93 -17.22 19.50
N PRO A 47 0.60 -18.47 19.84
CA PRO A 47 1.57 -19.50 20.21
C PRO A 47 2.25 -20.14 18.98
N TYR A 48 2.42 -19.39 17.88
CA TYR A 48 3.05 -19.91 16.68
C TYR A 48 4.57 -19.73 16.74
N THR A 49 5.32 -20.70 16.24
CA THR A 49 6.75 -20.54 15.95
C THR A 49 6.95 -19.87 14.59
N PRO A 50 8.09 -19.22 14.33
CA PRO A 50 8.40 -18.65 13.01
C PRO A 50 8.26 -19.66 11.86
N GLU A 51 8.61 -20.93 12.09
CA GLU A 51 8.47 -22.02 11.12
C GLU A 51 7.00 -22.29 10.77
N GLN A 52 6.14 -22.35 11.79
CA GLN A 52 4.69 -22.52 11.59
C GLN A 52 4.08 -21.35 10.80
N VAL A 53 4.53 -20.12 11.06
CA VAL A 53 4.07 -18.96 10.28
C VAL A 53 4.59 -19.02 8.84
N THR A 54 5.79 -19.54 8.62
CA THR A 54 6.36 -19.74 7.27
C THR A 54 5.51 -20.72 6.46
N GLU A 55 5.09 -21.84 7.06
CA GLU A 55 4.16 -22.79 6.42
C GLU A 55 2.82 -22.12 6.06
N ILE A 56 2.25 -21.32 6.97
CA ILE A 56 1.02 -20.57 6.71
C ILE A 56 1.19 -19.55 5.57
N ILE A 57 2.36 -18.91 5.45
CA ILE A 57 2.64 -18.01 4.33
C ILE A 57 2.62 -18.79 3.02
N LEU A 58 3.34 -19.92 2.95
CA LEU A 58 3.40 -20.77 1.76
C LEU A 58 2.02 -21.26 1.33
N ASP A 59 1.21 -21.74 2.27
CA ASP A 59 -0.14 -22.24 2.01
C ASP A 59 -1.08 -21.18 1.42
N ARG A 60 -0.80 -19.89 1.66
CA ARG A 60 -1.61 -18.76 1.18
C ARG A 60 -1.02 -18.08 -0.05
N MET A 61 0.14 -18.49 -0.53
CA MET A 61 0.82 -17.82 -1.65
C MET A 61 0.03 -17.90 -2.95
N GLN A 62 -0.65 -19.02 -3.19
CA GLN A 62 -1.50 -19.16 -4.38
C GLN A 62 -2.62 -18.10 -4.37
N ASP A 63 -3.37 -18.01 -3.27
CA ASP A 63 -4.44 -17.02 -3.14
C ASP A 63 -3.91 -15.58 -3.20
N TYR A 64 -2.73 -15.32 -2.63
CA TYR A 64 -2.10 -14.01 -2.68
C TYR A 64 -1.81 -13.58 -4.13
N VAL A 65 -1.25 -14.47 -4.94
CA VAL A 65 -0.92 -14.19 -6.34
C VAL A 65 -2.18 -14.11 -7.21
N GLU A 66 -3.16 -14.99 -6.99
CA GLU A 66 -4.35 -15.09 -7.83
C GLU A 66 -5.40 -14.02 -7.49
N PHE A 67 -5.53 -13.64 -6.22
CA PHE A 67 -6.64 -12.78 -5.77
C PHE A 67 -6.21 -11.48 -5.11
N ILE A 68 -5.01 -11.36 -4.54
CA ILE A 68 -4.56 -10.12 -3.88
C ILE A 68 -3.80 -9.23 -4.86
N THR A 69 -2.71 -9.73 -5.44
CA THR A 69 -1.84 -8.89 -6.29
C THR A 69 -2.53 -8.26 -7.50
N PRO A 70 -3.45 -8.93 -8.23
CA PRO A 70 -4.09 -8.33 -9.41
C PRO A 70 -4.98 -7.13 -9.07
N GLN A 71 -5.45 -7.00 -7.82
CA GLN A 71 -6.28 -5.86 -7.43
C GLN A 71 -5.53 -4.53 -7.52
N PHE A 72 -4.20 -4.54 -7.35
CA PHE A 72 -3.38 -3.33 -7.41
C PHE A 72 -3.27 -2.74 -8.83
N ASP A 73 -3.61 -3.51 -9.86
CA ASP A 73 -3.72 -3.03 -11.23
C ASP A 73 -5.03 -2.25 -11.46
N ASN A 74 -6.08 -2.56 -10.68
CA ASN A 74 -7.38 -1.89 -10.75
C ASN A 74 -7.41 -0.57 -9.96
N THR A 75 -6.45 -0.33 -9.08
CA THR A 75 -6.44 0.85 -8.19
C THR A 75 -6.21 2.15 -8.95
N HIS A 76 -6.94 3.18 -8.53
CA HIS A 76 -6.73 4.56 -8.98
C HIS A 76 -5.45 5.14 -8.40
N ILE A 77 -5.14 4.83 -7.14
CA ILE A 77 -3.92 5.29 -6.46
C ILE A 77 -3.33 4.14 -5.66
N ASN A 78 -2.06 3.83 -5.87
CA ASN A 78 -1.30 2.91 -5.03
C ASN A 78 -0.32 3.68 -4.15
N PHE A 79 -0.21 3.27 -2.89
CA PHE A 79 0.83 3.67 -1.95
C PHE A 79 1.66 2.43 -1.61
N HIS A 80 2.82 2.28 -2.27
CA HIS A 80 3.68 1.12 -2.11
C HIS A 80 4.88 1.44 -1.20
N ARG A 81 4.90 0.87 0.00
CA ARG A 81 5.96 1.11 0.99
C ARG A 81 7.16 0.17 0.79
N ILE A 82 8.34 0.75 0.61
CA ILE A 82 9.61 0.05 0.33
C ILE A 82 10.60 0.27 1.49
N PRO A 83 11.22 -0.78 2.05
CA PRO A 83 12.19 -0.62 3.14
C PRO A 83 13.52 -0.06 2.62
N LEU A 84 14.16 0.77 3.44
CA LEU A 84 15.55 1.24 3.26
C LEU A 84 16.55 0.45 4.14
N VAL A 85 16.08 -0.63 4.77
CA VAL A 85 16.87 -1.56 5.58
C VAL A 85 16.90 -2.94 4.94
N ASP A 86 17.83 -3.79 5.38
CA ASP A 86 18.02 -5.12 4.81
C ASP A 86 16.86 -6.06 5.17
N THR A 87 15.92 -6.20 4.24
CA THR A 87 14.81 -7.14 4.31
C THR A 87 15.02 -8.37 3.43
N SER A 88 16.25 -8.66 3.01
CA SER A 88 16.56 -9.76 2.06
C SER A 88 16.14 -11.14 2.57
N ASN A 89 16.18 -11.37 3.88
CA ASN A 89 15.62 -12.55 4.54
C ASN A 89 14.49 -12.17 5.51
N PRO A 90 13.21 -12.16 5.06
CA PRO A 90 12.07 -11.80 5.90
C PRO A 90 11.75 -12.82 7.00
N PHE A 91 12.30 -14.04 6.94
CA PHE A 91 12.05 -15.13 7.91
C PHE A 91 13.04 -15.17 9.07
N SER A 92 14.02 -14.27 9.09
CA SER A 92 15.10 -14.23 10.09
C SER A 92 14.67 -13.79 11.50
N GLY A 93 13.40 -13.41 11.70
CA GLY A 93 12.90 -12.89 12.98
C GLY A 93 13.25 -11.41 13.23
N GLN A 94 13.59 -10.66 12.17
CA GLN A 94 13.85 -9.23 12.25
C GLN A 94 12.60 -8.40 12.62
N ALA A 95 12.82 -7.22 13.19
CA ALA A 95 11.75 -6.29 13.49
C ALA A 95 11.16 -5.67 12.21
N VAL A 96 9.88 -5.30 12.27
CA VAL A 96 9.22 -4.56 11.18
C VAL A 96 9.92 -3.22 10.98
N PRO A 97 10.38 -2.88 9.76
CA PRO A 97 10.98 -1.58 9.49
C PRO A 97 10.04 -0.44 9.88
N THR A 98 10.60 0.62 10.47
CA THR A 98 9.85 1.82 10.86
C THR A 98 9.49 2.67 9.62
N PRO A 99 8.44 3.52 9.67
CA PRO A 99 8.14 4.42 8.55
C PRO A 99 9.33 5.31 8.14
N GLU A 100 10.16 5.70 9.11
CA GLU A 100 11.38 6.48 8.92
C GLU A 100 12.44 5.74 8.09
N ASP A 101 12.48 4.42 8.22
CA ASP A 101 13.37 3.50 7.50
C ASP A 101 12.73 2.98 6.20
N SER A 102 11.84 3.77 5.59
CA SER A 102 11.16 3.38 4.35
C SER A 102 10.92 4.56 3.43
N LEU A 103 10.75 4.27 2.15
CA LEU A 103 10.15 5.16 1.16
C LEU A 103 8.75 4.67 0.82
N VAL A 104 7.94 5.55 0.26
CA VAL A 104 6.67 5.19 -0.37
C VAL A 104 6.72 5.62 -1.82
N VAL A 105 6.42 4.67 -2.71
CA VAL A 105 6.22 4.88 -4.14
C VAL A 105 4.72 5.00 -4.35
N THR A 106 4.26 6.22 -4.64
CA THR A 106 2.85 6.49 -4.93
C THR A 106 2.63 6.57 -6.43
N THR A 107 1.78 5.71 -6.97
CA THR A 107 1.40 5.72 -8.40
C THR A 107 -0.05 6.13 -8.54
N VAL A 108 -0.32 7.10 -9.42
CA VAL A 108 -1.66 7.63 -9.71
C VAL A 108 -2.08 7.28 -11.14
N ARG A 109 -3.30 6.77 -11.30
CA ARG A 109 -3.88 6.32 -12.57
C ARG A 109 -5.21 7.01 -12.90
N ILE A 110 -5.51 8.08 -12.19
CA ILE A 110 -6.70 8.92 -12.42
C ILE A 110 -6.27 10.33 -12.77
N ASP A 111 -7.10 11.00 -13.55
CA ASP A 111 -6.91 12.40 -13.91
C ASP A 111 -7.22 13.32 -12.73
N GLY A 112 -6.73 14.56 -12.81
CA GLY A 112 -7.05 15.62 -11.84
C GLY A 112 -6.16 15.67 -10.61
N VAL A 113 -5.15 14.79 -10.51
CA VAL A 113 -4.11 14.86 -9.47
C VAL A 113 -2.83 15.45 -10.04
N ASP A 114 -2.44 16.63 -9.56
CA ASP A 114 -1.15 17.25 -9.89
C ASP A 114 -0.08 16.82 -8.87
N LEU A 115 0.74 15.83 -9.24
CA LEU A 115 1.79 15.30 -8.37
C LEU A 115 2.89 16.31 -8.05
N GLN A 116 3.15 17.30 -8.92
CA GLN A 116 4.13 18.35 -8.63
C GLN A 116 3.58 19.27 -7.55
N ALA A 117 2.31 19.67 -7.66
CA ALA A 117 1.65 20.48 -6.62
C ALA A 117 1.54 19.74 -5.28
N VAL A 118 1.41 18.40 -5.29
CA VAL A 118 1.49 17.58 -4.08
C VAL A 118 2.89 17.62 -3.49
N ALA A 119 3.93 17.41 -4.30
CA ALA A 119 5.32 17.44 -3.86
C ALA A 119 5.73 18.79 -3.28
N ASP A 120 5.30 19.90 -3.90
CA ASP A 120 5.62 21.27 -3.48
C ASP A 120 5.04 21.65 -2.11
N LYS A 121 4.00 20.94 -1.65
CA LYS A 121 3.42 21.12 -0.31
C LYS A 121 4.20 20.39 0.78
N LEU A 122 5.07 19.45 0.42
CA LEU A 122 5.83 18.67 1.37
C LEU A 122 7.10 19.42 1.79
N PRO A 123 7.52 19.28 3.06
CA PRO A 123 8.77 19.86 3.51
C PRO A 123 9.97 19.10 2.91
N ALA A 124 11.15 19.73 2.88
CA ALA A 124 12.34 19.17 2.25
C ALA A 124 12.76 17.80 2.84
N GLU A 125 12.47 17.57 4.12
CA GLU A 125 12.74 16.33 4.85
C GLU A 125 11.91 15.14 4.36
N ALA A 126 10.82 15.40 3.63
CA ALA A 126 10.05 14.34 2.95
C ALA A 126 10.83 13.71 1.81
N MET A 127 11.91 14.37 1.33
CA MET A 127 12.73 13.91 0.20
C MET A 127 11.87 13.53 -1.01
N ALA A 128 10.81 14.31 -1.24
CA ALA A 128 9.81 14.02 -2.26
C ALA A 128 10.36 14.35 -3.66
N PHE A 129 10.21 13.44 -4.61
CA PHE A 129 10.55 13.66 -6.00
C PHE A 129 9.63 12.87 -6.92
N LEU A 130 9.36 13.42 -8.10
CA LEU A 130 8.62 12.71 -9.14
C LEU A 130 9.58 11.75 -9.85
N GLN A 131 9.26 10.46 -9.83
CA GLN A 131 9.96 9.46 -10.63
C GLN A 131 9.55 9.55 -12.10
N ASN A 132 8.30 9.92 -12.35
CA ASN A 132 7.70 10.24 -13.65
C ASN A 132 6.38 10.99 -13.41
N ASP A 133 5.67 11.34 -14.49
CA ASP A 133 4.43 12.13 -14.44
C ASP A 133 3.29 11.48 -13.64
N THR A 134 3.35 10.17 -13.38
CA THR A 134 2.32 9.42 -12.65
C THR A 134 2.82 8.83 -11.33
N THR A 135 4.08 9.08 -10.96
CA THR A 135 4.72 8.42 -9.80
C THR A 135 5.50 9.41 -8.95
N LEU A 136 5.08 9.54 -7.69
CA LEU A 136 5.72 10.34 -6.65
C LEU A 136 6.40 9.42 -5.63
N VAL A 137 7.65 9.70 -5.30
CA VAL A 137 8.43 8.97 -4.28
C VAL A 137 8.78 9.91 -3.14
N TYR A 138 8.63 9.47 -1.90
CA TYR A 138 8.92 10.25 -0.70
C TYR A 138 9.19 9.35 0.51
N LYS A 139 9.66 9.94 1.61
CA LYS A 139 9.95 9.23 2.87
C LYS A 139 8.68 8.72 3.54
N GLY A 140 8.68 7.47 3.99
CA GLY A 140 7.49 6.79 4.50
C GLY A 140 6.83 7.41 5.72
N SER A 141 7.56 8.20 6.51
CA SER A 141 7.00 9.00 7.61
C SER A 141 5.98 10.05 7.16
N PHE A 142 5.98 10.45 5.89
CA PHE A 142 5.07 11.45 5.31
C PHE A 142 3.88 10.83 4.55
N MET A 143 3.67 9.52 4.65
CA MET A 143 2.59 8.83 3.95
C MET A 143 1.21 9.39 4.27
N VAL A 144 0.94 9.70 5.55
CA VAL A 144 -0.33 10.28 5.97
C VAL A 144 -0.51 11.69 5.42
N ASP A 145 0.54 12.51 5.42
CA ASP A 145 0.49 13.87 4.86
C ASP A 145 0.19 13.83 3.36
N VAL A 146 0.86 12.93 2.62
CA VAL A 146 0.62 12.76 1.19
C VAL A 146 -0.78 12.23 0.90
N MET A 147 -1.27 11.28 1.70
CA MET A 147 -2.65 10.80 1.62
C MET A 147 -3.65 11.94 1.84
N ASP A 148 -3.47 12.77 2.85
CA ASP A 148 -4.37 13.90 3.13
C ASP A 148 -4.36 14.91 1.98
N ILE A 149 -3.18 15.34 1.53
CA ILE A 149 -3.02 16.31 0.44
C ILE A 149 -3.68 15.82 -0.86
N MET A 150 -3.57 14.52 -1.19
CA MET A 150 -4.11 13.97 -2.43
C MET A 150 -5.58 13.56 -2.33
N LEU A 151 -5.96 12.85 -1.26
CA LEU A 151 -7.27 12.20 -1.17
C LEU A 151 -8.36 13.16 -0.71
N THR A 152 -8.07 14.12 0.16
CA THR A 152 -9.06 15.08 0.66
C THR A 152 -9.81 15.81 -0.46
N PRO A 153 -9.14 16.45 -1.45
CA PRO A 153 -9.87 17.12 -2.54
C PRO A 153 -10.68 16.15 -3.42
N ILE A 154 -10.21 14.91 -3.61
CA ILE A 154 -10.95 13.88 -4.37
C ILE A 154 -12.22 13.49 -3.62
N ILE A 155 -12.10 13.22 -2.32
CA ILE A 155 -13.23 12.85 -1.46
C ILE A 155 -14.24 13.99 -1.37
N ASP A 156 -13.79 15.24 -1.23
CA ASP A 156 -14.67 16.41 -1.21
C ASP A 156 -15.49 16.55 -2.50
N GLN A 157 -14.87 16.28 -3.66
CA GLN A 157 -15.57 16.26 -4.94
C GLN A 157 -16.62 15.14 -5.01
N LEU A 158 -16.28 13.92 -4.58
CA LEU A 158 -17.24 12.81 -4.52
C LEU A 158 -18.41 13.10 -3.57
N MET A 159 -18.14 13.81 -2.47
CA MET A 159 -19.17 14.18 -1.49
C MET A 159 -20.09 15.29 -2.00
N THR A 160 -19.58 16.18 -2.86
CA THR A 160 -20.35 17.27 -3.48
C THR A 160 -21.22 16.77 -4.64
N ASN A 161 -20.74 15.78 -5.39
CA ASN A 161 -21.42 15.19 -6.56
C ASN A 161 -22.42 14.06 -6.19
N LYS A 162 -22.90 14.05 -4.94
CA LYS A 162 -23.86 13.06 -4.43
C LYS A 162 -25.27 13.20 -4.99
#